data_AF-A0A7Y3EHS8-F1
#
_entry.id   AF-A0A7Y3EHS8-F1
#
_cell.length_a   1.000
_cell.length_b   1.000
_cell.length_c   1.000
_cell.angle_alpha   90.00
_cell.angle_beta   90.00
_cell.angle_gamma   90.00
#
_symmetry.space_group_name_H-M   'P 1'
#
loop_
_entity.id
_entity.type
_entity.pdbx_description
1 polymer ?
#
loop_
_entity_poly.entity_id
_entity_poly.type
_entity_poly.pdbx_seq_one_letter_code
_entity_poly.pdbx_strand_id
1 'polypeptide(L)'
;YVQNQSDKERIIRNNFIFNNYYKGIEVWSASSGVGFEFVKNVRLENNIIFNNGTPAGKHVDNLIIASDDKEGINVARNIKVLNNVLYHNINHEDNSNYGHGASLTLGYNFKSPVRDIVVNDNLIIGKNNALRLFHVKSMNFKRNTIYSGYVNFFNSTLNSINKDSWAVSNNNYYTRKFKAFRVIKTRDFSLDEWQKEYKTELHSEWNPLKNFKMNKALYIEKSPDNPKSYEIAVLNSEAKSVQVDFTSSGIEENTNYKILDLASGDIIESGQLKSNKQIEIKPGNHNDTALNFGVYTIEFEEVSKKRKSLFERLFGWIF
;
A
#
# COMPACT_ATOMS: atom_id res chain seq x y z
N TYR A 1 1.32 4.48 -15.64
CA TYR A 1 2.07 5.71 -15.92
C TYR A 1 1.12 6.90 -15.91
N VAL A 2 1.44 7.99 -15.21
CA VAL A 2 0.54 9.13 -14.97
C VAL A 2 1.29 10.44 -15.21
N GLN A 3 0.75 11.25 -16.13
CA GLN A 3 1.11 12.64 -16.38
C GLN A 3 -0.16 13.47 -16.45
N ASN A 4 -0.09 14.71 -16.01
CA ASN A 4 -1.21 15.62 -15.95
C ASN A 4 -0.73 17.07 -16.11
N GLN A 5 -0.90 17.60 -17.32
CA GLN A 5 -0.63 19.01 -17.63
C GLN A 5 -1.70 19.96 -17.04
N SER A 6 -2.92 19.44 -16.78
CA SER A 6 -4.03 20.24 -16.29
C SER A 6 -3.93 20.55 -14.80
N ASP A 7 -4.68 21.56 -14.35
CA ASP A 7 -4.80 21.90 -12.93
C ASP A 7 -5.88 21.08 -12.20
N LYS A 8 -6.61 20.22 -12.92
CA LYS A 8 -7.58 19.29 -12.32
C LYS A 8 -6.85 18.13 -11.65
N GLU A 9 -7.31 17.75 -10.47
CA GLU A 9 -6.78 16.58 -9.76
C GLU A 9 -7.17 15.28 -10.49
N ARG A 10 -6.20 14.38 -10.69
CA ARG A 10 -6.44 13.01 -11.17
C ARG A 10 -6.46 12.06 -9.99
N ILE A 11 -7.47 11.22 -9.92
CA ILE A 11 -7.71 10.35 -8.75
C ILE A 11 -7.58 8.89 -9.19
N ILE A 12 -6.77 8.13 -8.46
CA ILE A 12 -6.70 6.66 -8.53
C ILE A 12 -7.03 6.17 -7.12
N ARG A 13 -8.16 5.49 -6.96
CA ARG A 13 -8.64 5.06 -5.65
C ARG A 13 -9.33 3.72 -5.67
N ASN A 14 -9.25 2.98 -4.55
CA ASN A 14 -9.93 1.70 -4.36
C ASN A 14 -9.54 0.67 -5.44
N ASN A 15 -8.25 0.51 -5.72
CA ASN A 15 -7.75 -0.47 -6.71
C ASN A 15 -6.78 -1.48 -6.08
N PHE A 16 -6.83 -2.71 -6.59
CA PHE A 16 -5.74 -3.66 -6.52
C PHE A 16 -4.84 -3.53 -7.77
N ILE A 17 -3.55 -3.25 -7.58
CA ILE A 17 -2.58 -3.10 -8.69
C ILE A 17 -1.37 -3.97 -8.40
N PHE A 18 -1.20 -5.03 -9.18
CA PHE A 18 -0.21 -6.04 -8.84
C PHE A 18 0.40 -6.76 -10.04
N ASN A 19 1.55 -7.37 -9.80
CA ASN A 19 2.30 -8.18 -10.77
C ASN A 19 2.53 -7.49 -12.12
N ASN A 20 2.59 -6.15 -12.14
CA ASN A 20 2.90 -5.42 -13.36
C ASN A 20 4.35 -5.65 -13.79
N TYR A 21 4.55 -5.64 -15.11
CA TYR A 21 5.88 -5.51 -15.71
C TYR A 21 6.48 -4.16 -15.29
N TYR A 22 7.60 -4.20 -14.58
CA TYR A 22 8.29 -3.06 -13.99
C TYR A 22 7.55 -2.47 -12.78
N LYS A 23 7.07 -1.23 -12.82
CA LYS A 23 6.56 -0.52 -11.62
C LYS A 23 5.04 -0.61 -11.50
N GLY A 24 4.52 -0.45 -10.28
CA GLY A 24 3.07 -0.43 -10.04
C GLY A 24 2.42 0.83 -10.61
N ILE A 25 2.74 1.99 -10.02
CA ILE A 25 2.35 3.31 -10.50
C ILE A 25 3.58 4.20 -10.66
N GLU A 26 3.64 4.88 -11.80
CA GLU A 26 4.63 5.90 -12.10
C GLU A 26 3.93 7.24 -12.27
N VAL A 27 3.99 8.11 -11.27
CA VAL A 27 3.68 9.54 -11.43
C VAL A 27 4.98 10.23 -11.82
N TRP A 28 5.29 10.15 -13.11
CA TRP A 28 6.67 10.23 -13.60
C TRP A 28 6.78 10.90 -14.97
N SER A 29 7.92 11.52 -15.22
CA SER A 29 8.36 11.89 -16.56
C SER A 29 9.88 11.77 -16.70
N ALA A 30 10.32 11.23 -17.84
CA ALA A 30 11.72 11.24 -18.27
C ALA A 30 12.04 12.44 -19.18
N SER A 31 11.07 13.30 -19.47
CA SER A 31 11.25 14.45 -20.37
C SER A 31 12.12 15.52 -19.73
N SER A 32 12.96 16.15 -20.54
CA SER A 32 13.82 17.27 -20.17
C SER A 32 13.69 18.40 -21.20
N GLY A 33 13.87 19.65 -20.78
CA GLY A 33 13.88 20.81 -21.69
C GLY A 33 12.49 21.24 -22.18
N VAL A 34 11.45 20.81 -21.49
CA VAL A 34 10.06 21.19 -21.72
C VAL A 34 9.72 22.44 -20.91
N GLY A 35 9.14 23.46 -21.54
CA GLY A 35 8.86 24.76 -20.92
C GLY A 35 7.62 24.79 -20.01
N PHE A 36 7.07 23.65 -19.62
CA PHE A 36 5.83 23.58 -18.82
C PHE A 36 5.79 22.34 -17.91
N GLU A 37 4.98 22.42 -16.86
CA GLU A 37 4.78 21.37 -15.85
C GLU A 37 3.65 20.41 -16.23
N PHE A 38 3.87 19.10 -16.05
CA PHE A 38 2.86 18.08 -16.31
C PHE A 38 3.00 16.81 -15.45
N VAL A 39 3.78 16.83 -14.37
CA VAL A 39 3.73 15.79 -13.32
C VAL A 39 3.09 16.39 -12.08
N LYS A 40 1.79 16.69 -12.13
CA LYS A 40 1.13 17.42 -11.03
C LYS A 40 -0.30 17.01 -10.75
N ASN A 41 -0.79 17.34 -9.57
CA ASN A 41 -2.21 17.24 -9.18
C ASN A 41 -2.74 15.80 -9.29
N VAL A 42 -2.15 14.88 -8.52
CA VAL A 42 -2.55 13.46 -8.48
C VAL A 42 -2.90 13.04 -7.06
N ARG A 43 -3.97 12.28 -6.89
CA ARG A 43 -4.37 11.66 -5.62
C ARG A 43 -4.44 10.15 -5.79
N LEU A 44 -3.67 9.44 -4.96
CA LEU A 44 -3.67 7.99 -4.80
C LEU A 44 -4.25 7.70 -3.42
N GLU A 45 -5.43 7.07 -3.37
CA GLU A 45 -6.17 6.89 -2.11
C GLU A 45 -6.70 5.46 -1.98
N ASN A 46 -6.48 4.80 -0.84
CA ASN A 46 -7.05 3.47 -0.57
C ASN A 46 -6.70 2.40 -1.64
N ASN A 47 -5.54 2.49 -2.28
CA ASN A 47 -5.09 1.45 -3.22
C ASN A 47 -4.20 0.44 -2.50
N ILE A 48 -4.23 -0.79 -3.00
CA ILE A 48 -3.36 -1.88 -2.56
C ILE A 48 -2.47 -2.23 -3.76
N ILE A 49 -1.19 -1.87 -3.67
CA ILE A 49 -0.23 -1.97 -4.78
C ILE A 49 0.89 -2.92 -4.37
N PHE A 50 1.04 -4.05 -5.07
CA PHE A 50 1.96 -5.09 -4.61
C PHE A 50 2.68 -5.88 -5.69
N ASN A 51 3.85 -6.44 -5.32
CA ASN A 51 4.65 -7.37 -6.12
C ASN A 51 4.99 -6.93 -7.56
N ASN A 52 5.10 -5.62 -7.79
CA ASN A 52 5.49 -5.11 -9.11
C ASN A 52 7.01 -5.29 -9.35
N GLY A 53 7.39 -5.80 -10.50
CA GLY A 53 8.77 -6.21 -10.76
C GLY A 53 9.07 -6.47 -12.22
N THR A 54 10.35 -6.69 -12.53
CA THR A 54 10.72 -7.16 -13.87
C THR A 54 10.52 -8.68 -13.99
N PRO A 55 10.31 -9.22 -15.20
CA PRO A 55 10.24 -10.68 -15.42
C PRO A 55 11.49 -11.44 -15.00
N ALA A 56 12.63 -10.75 -14.88
CA ALA A 56 13.87 -11.32 -14.34
C ALA A 56 13.85 -11.48 -12.80
N GLY A 57 12.67 -11.35 -12.16
CA GLY A 57 12.49 -11.47 -10.71
C GLY A 57 13.04 -10.29 -9.91
N LYS A 58 13.36 -9.17 -10.56
CA LYS A 58 13.87 -7.98 -9.86
C LYS A 58 12.72 -7.12 -9.38
N HIS A 59 12.59 -6.93 -8.08
CA HIS A 59 11.66 -5.94 -7.53
C HIS A 59 12.08 -4.53 -7.92
N VAL A 60 11.09 -3.73 -8.29
CA VAL A 60 11.22 -2.28 -8.49
C VAL A 60 10.13 -1.56 -7.69
N ASP A 61 10.01 -0.26 -7.89
CA ASP A 61 9.09 0.60 -7.13
C ASP A 61 7.62 0.21 -7.35
N ASN A 62 6.87 -0.03 -6.27
CA ASN A 62 5.41 -0.08 -6.36
C ASN A 62 4.85 1.29 -6.72
N LEU A 63 5.40 2.35 -6.13
CA LEU A 63 5.08 3.73 -6.46
C LEU A 63 6.36 4.58 -6.58
N ILE A 64 6.51 5.25 -7.71
CA ILE A 64 7.47 6.35 -7.88
C ILE A 64 6.75 7.64 -8.20
N ILE A 65 7.14 8.71 -7.51
CA ILE A 65 6.73 10.09 -7.78
C ILE A 65 7.98 10.91 -8.01
N ALA A 66 8.23 11.31 -9.25
CA ALA A 66 9.41 12.09 -9.58
C ALA A 66 9.36 12.70 -11.00
N SER A 67 10.38 13.47 -11.35
CA SER A 67 10.67 13.91 -12.71
C SER A 67 12.19 13.82 -12.94
N ASP A 68 12.60 13.56 -14.19
CA ASP A 68 14.00 13.63 -14.63
C ASP A 68 14.36 14.94 -15.35
N ASP A 69 13.53 15.98 -15.22
CA ASP A 69 13.78 17.23 -15.92
C ASP A 69 15.08 17.92 -15.43
N LYS A 70 16.01 18.13 -16.35
CA LYS A 70 17.33 18.72 -16.08
C LYS A 70 17.30 20.24 -16.03
N GLU A 71 16.19 20.87 -16.36
CA GLU A 71 16.02 22.33 -16.27
C GLU A 71 15.21 22.74 -15.02
N GLY A 72 14.61 21.76 -14.32
CA GLY A 72 13.85 22.03 -13.10
C GLY A 72 12.50 22.73 -13.34
N ILE A 73 11.97 22.66 -14.56
CA ILE A 73 10.68 23.24 -14.94
C ILE A 73 9.56 22.25 -14.62
N ASN A 74 9.62 21.03 -15.18
CA ASN A 74 8.63 19.98 -14.94
C ASN A 74 8.94 19.26 -13.62
N VAL A 75 8.52 19.86 -12.50
CA VAL A 75 8.69 19.30 -11.17
C VAL A 75 7.46 18.51 -10.75
N ALA A 76 7.66 17.31 -10.20
CA ALA A 76 6.55 16.54 -9.63
C ALA A 76 5.97 17.26 -8.40
N ARG A 77 4.70 17.69 -8.45
CA ARG A 77 4.12 18.50 -7.37
C ARG A 77 2.62 18.34 -7.12
N ASN A 78 2.19 18.69 -5.91
CA ASN A 78 0.80 18.57 -5.47
C ASN A 78 0.27 17.15 -5.68
N ILE A 79 0.93 16.18 -5.04
CA ILE A 79 0.60 14.76 -5.16
C ILE A 79 0.30 14.20 -3.77
N LYS A 80 -0.80 13.48 -3.65
CA LYS A 80 -1.29 12.92 -2.39
C LYS A 80 -1.30 11.40 -2.48
N VAL A 81 -0.77 10.74 -1.45
CA VAL A 81 -0.71 9.30 -1.26
C VAL A 81 -1.30 9.01 0.10
N LEU A 82 -2.56 8.61 0.14
CA LEU A 82 -3.38 8.53 1.34
C LEU A 82 -3.89 7.11 1.56
N ASN A 83 -3.63 6.54 2.74
CA ASN A 83 -4.20 5.25 3.16
C ASN A 83 -4.01 4.11 2.13
N ASN A 84 -2.86 4.08 1.46
CA ASN A 84 -2.51 3.00 0.54
C ASN A 84 -1.69 1.93 1.26
N VAL A 85 -1.73 0.71 0.73
CA VAL A 85 -0.80 -0.36 1.09
C VAL A 85 0.14 -0.58 -0.08
N LEU A 86 1.44 -0.40 0.15
CA LEU A 86 2.50 -0.61 -0.83
C LEU A 86 3.33 -1.80 -0.35
N TYR A 87 3.18 -2.96 -0.97
CA TYR A 87 3.69 -4.23 -0.45
C TYR A 87 4.63 -4.95 -1.43
N HIS A 88 5.76 -5.41 -0.95
CA HIS A 88 6.54 -6.46 -1.62
C HIS A 88 6.58 -7.66 -0.71
N ASN A 89 6.60 -8.86 -1.31
CA ASN A 89 6.82 -10.10 -0.58
C ASN A 89 8.04 -10.01 0.34
N ILE A 90 7.77 -10.20 1.63
CA ILE A 90 8.76 -10.30 2.69
C ILE A 90 8.55 -11.59 3.46
N ASN A 91 9.64 -12.19 3.91
CA ASN A 91 9.61 -13.31 4.85
C ASN A 91 9.88 -12.77 6.25
N HIS A 92 8.89 -12.78 7.15
CA HIS A 92 9.07 -12.27 8.52
C HIS A 92 9.98 -13.14 9.39
N GLU A 93 10.17 -14.41 9.01
CA GLU A 93 10.99 -15.37 9.76
C GLU A 93 12.46 -15.37 9.31
N ASP A 94 12.75 -14.82 8.13
CA ASP A 94 14.07 -14.85 7.52
C ASP A 94 14.72 -13.47 7.46
N ASN A 95 15.98 -13.42 7.89
CA ASN A 95 16.84 -12.24 7.74
C ASN A 95 17.14 -11.92 6.26
N SER A 96 16.84 -12.83 5.33
CA SER A 96 17.07 -12.75 3.88
C SER A 96 16.23 -11.75 3.09
N ASN A 97 15.44 -10.88 3.74
CA ASN A 97 14.79 -9.70 3.13
C ASN A 97 15.80 -8.64 2.62
N TYR A 98 16.98 -9.08 2.18
CA TYR A 98 18.02 -8.30 1.53
C TYR A 98 17.66 -8.02 0.07
N GLY A 99 18.43 -7.11 -0.54
CA GLY A 99 18.25 -6.74 -1.94
C GLY A 99 17.25 -5.60 -2.16
N HIS A 100 16.99 -5.31 -3.43
CA HIS A 100 16.08 -4.24 -3.83
C HIS A 100 14.63 -4.70 -3.66
N GLY A 101 13.79 -3.80 -3.17
CA GLY A 101 12.34 -3.99 -3.02
C GLY A 101 11.75 -2.69 -2.54
N ALA A 102 11.81 -1.68 -3.41
CA ALA A 102 11.30 -0.35 -3.11
C ALA A 102 9.78 -0.34 -3.25
N SER A 103 9.10 0.21 -2.26
CA SER A 103 7.65 0.31 -2.25
C SER A 103 7.23 1.73 -2.56
N LEU A 104 7.94 2.72 -2.01
CA LEU A 104 7.75 4.14 -2.28
C LEU A 104 9.08 4.83 -2.57
N THR A 105 9.16 5.51 -3.72
CA THR A 105 10.24 6.43 -4.07
C THR A 105 9.71 7.83 -4.36
N LEU A 106 10.28 8.82 -3.67
CA LEU A 106 10.08 10.24 -3.94
C LEU A 106 11.36 10.89 -4.47
N GLY A 107 11.26 11.48 -5.67
CA GLY A 107 12.36 12.16 -6.34
C GLY A 107 13.32 11.23 -7.09
N TYR A 108 13.97 11.79 -8.11
CA TYR A 108 14.92 11.09 -8.97
C TYR A 108 16.08 11.98 -9.42
N ASN A 109 15.79 13.22 -9.83
CA ASN A 109 16.78 14.19 -10.26
C ASN A 109 16.84 15.39 -9.29
N PHE A 110 18.05 15.80 -8.90
CA PHE A 110 18.26 16.88 -7.95
C PHE A 110 17.87 18.27 -8.48
N LYS A 111 17.81 18.43 -9.81
CA LYS A 111 17.39 19.69 -10.45
C LYS A 111 15.87 19.85 -10.48
N SER A 112 15.11 18.76 -10.34
CA SER A 112 13.65 18.76 -10.28
C SER A 112 13.15 18.07 -8.99
N PRO A 113 13.52 18.59 -7.80
CA PRO A 113 13.15 17.96 -6.54
C PRO A 113 11.65 18.07 -6.30
N VAL A 114 11.02 16.96 -5.90
CA VAL A 114 9.56 16.90 -5.73
C VAL A 114 9.11 17.82 -4.61
N ARG A 115 7.94 18.44 -4.75
CA ARG A 115 7.42 19.42 -3.79
C ARG A 115 5.93 19.26 -3.56
N ASP A 116 5.46 19.67 -2.40
CA ASP A 116 4.05 19.67 -2.02
C ASP A 116 3.45 18.26 -2.11
N ILE A 117 4.20 17.29 -1.58
CA ILE A 117 3.82 15.89 -1.53
C ILE A 117 3.16 15.58 -0.19
N VAL A 118 2.04 14.88 -0.20
CA VAL A 118 1.38 14.38 1.02
C VAL A 118 1.44 12.85 0.99
N VAL A 119 1.99 12.24 2.02
CA VAL A 119 2.05 10.79 2.20
C VAL A 119 1.59 10.46 3.61
N ASN A 120 0.30 10.13 3.76
CA ASN A 120 -0.29 9.93 5.08
C ASN A 120 -1.03 8.59 5.21
N ASP A 121 -0.94 8.02 6.40
CA ASP A 121 -1.71 6.84 6.81
C ASP A 121 -1.42 5.60 5.94
N ASN A 122 -0.27 5.53 5.27
CA ASN A 122 0.07 4.41 4.40
C ASN A 122 0.81 3.30 5.15
N LEU A 123 0.64 2.07 4.66
CA LEU A 123 1.45 0.92 5.02
C LEU A 123 2.49 0.67 3.92
N ILE A 124 3.77 0.82 4.22
CA ILE A 124 4.87 0.75 3.25
C ILE A 124 5.78 -0.41 3.64
N ILE A 125 5.66 -1.53 2.95
CA ILE A 125 6.39 -2.77 3.26
C ILE A 125 7.24 -3.17 2.06
N GLY A 126 8.54 -3.38 2.29
CA GLY A 126 9.43 -3.91 1.27
C GLY A 126 10.75 -4.42 1.83
N LYS A 127 11.76 -4.53 0.95
CA LYS A 127 13.07 -5.10 1.29
C LYS A 127 14.02 -4.05 1.86
N ASN A 128 15.30 -4.00 1.42
CA ASN A 128 16.30 -3.13 2.05
C ASN A 128 16.01 -1.63 1.92
N ASN A 129 15.23 -1.23 0.93
CA ASN A 129 15.03 0.15 0.56
C ASN A 129 13.58 0.42 0.17
N ALA A 130 12.66 -0.09 0.99
CA ALA A 130 11.22 0.07 0.79
C ALA A 130 10.81 1.54 0.68
N LEU A 131 11.45 2.42 1.45
CA LEU A 131 11.24 3.86 1.41
C LEU A 131 12.51 4.60 0.93
N ARG A 132 12.36 5.40 -0.13
CA ARG A 132 13.41 6.25 -0.70
C ARG A 132 12.91 7.69 -0.83
N LEU A 133 13.63 8.62 -0.22
CA LEU A 133 13.35 10.06 -0.17
C LEU A 133 14.55 10.81 -0.77
N PHE A 134 14.72 10.69 -2.09
CA PHE A 134 15.95 11.01 -2.80
C PHE A 134 16.15 12.49 -3.13
N HIS A 135 15.12 13.16 -3.66
CA HIS A 135 15.19 14.57 -4.01
C HIS A 135 13.84 15.21 -3.66
N VAL A 136 13.65 15.49 -2.37
CA VAL A 136 12.38 15.98 -1.83
C VAL A 136 12.59 17.37 -1.25
N LYS A 137 11.87 18.36 -1.81
CA LYS A 137 11.91 19.75 -1.39
C LYS A 137 10.91 20.03 -0.28
N SER A 138 9.66 19.61 -0.42
CA SER A 138 8.63 19.76 0.62
C SER A 138 7.69 18.56 0.65
N MET A 139 7.31 18.14 1.86
CA MET A 139 6.34 17.08 2.08
C MET A 139 5.63 17.14 3.44
N ASN A 140 4.44 16.55 3.48
CA ASN A 140 3.71 16.20 4.68
C ASN A 140 3.68 14.67 4.75
N PHE A 141 4.41 14.09 5.70
CA PHE A 141 4.62 12.64 5.79
C PHE A 141 4.28 12.16 7.21
N LYS A 142 3.05 11.66 7.40
CA LYS A 142 2.51 11.41 8.74
C LYS A 142 1.78 10.09 8.88
N ARG A 143 1.88 9.49 10.07
CA ARG A 143 1.11 8.29 10.46
C ARG A 143 1.30 7.11 9.51
N ASN A 144 2.46 7.03 8.85
CA ASN A 144 2.79 5.89 8.02
C ASN A 144 3.40 4.80 8.91
N THR A 145 3.15 3.55 8.54
CA THR A 145 3.85 2.39 9.09
C THR A 145 4.80 1.85 8.02
N ILE A 146 6.10 1.78 8.34
CA ILE A 146 7.15 1.45 7.38
C ILE A 146 7.87 0.19 7.85
N TYR A 147 7.94 -0.82 6.99
CA TYR A 147 8.81 -1.99 7.14
C TYR A 147 9.90 -1.93 6.06
N SER A 148 11.14 -1.67 6.45
CA SER A 148 12.26 -1.49 5.51
C SER A 148 13.61 -1.85 6.13
N GLY A 149 14.58 -2.29 5.32
CA GLY A 149 15.96 -2.40 5.82
C GLY A 149 16.55 -1.05 6.25
N TYR A 150 16.39 -0.04 5.40
CA TYR A 150 16.82 1.35 5.61
C TYR A 150 15.80 2.31 5.01
N VAL A 151 15.76 3.54 5.53
CA VAL A 151 15.12 4.68 4.86
C VAL A 151 16.24 5.43 4.14
N ASN A 152 16.14 5.54 2.81
CA ASN A 152 17.24 6.05 1.99
C ASN A 152 17.04 7.50 1.57
N PHE A 153 18.10 8.28 1.68
CA PHE A 153 18.20 9.68 1.27
C PHE A 153 19.43 9.88 0.40
N PHE A 154 19.39 10.87 -0.49
CA PHE A 154 20.61 11.45 -1.04
C PHE A 154 21.00 12.72 -0.28
N ASN A 155 22.28 13.06 -0.34
CA ASN A 155 22.84 14.23 0.32
C ASN A 155 22.14 15.54 -0.10
N SER A 156 21.67 15.63 -1.35
CA SER A 156 20.91 16.79 -1.85
C SER A 156 19.61 17.05 -1.09
N THR A 157 18.99 16.02 -0.50
CA THR A 157 17.75 16.18 0.25
C THR A 157 17.98 16.96 1.54
N LEU A 158 19.14 16.80 2.17
CA LEU A 158 19.40 17.34 3.51
C LEU A 158 19.22 18.86 3.59
N ASN A 159 19.65 19.59 2.56
CA ASN A 159 19.50 21.04 2.47
C ASN A 159 18.04 21.52 2.43
N SER A 160 17.10 20.63 2.09
CA SER A 160 15.67 20.95 2.03
C SER A 160 14.92 20.60 3.31
N ILE A 161 15.55 19.92 4.26
CA ILE A 161 14.90 19.46 5.48
C ILE A 161 14.85 20.62 6.48
N ASN A 162 13.66 21.17 6.69
CA ASN A 162 13.38 22.10 7.77
C ASN A 162 11.89 22.00 8.15
N LYS A 163 11.52 22.56 9.30
CA LYS A 163 10.15 22.46 9.84
C LYS A 163 9.06 23.07 8.94
N ASP A 164 9.41 24.01 8.06
CA ASP A 164 8.45 24.73 7.23
C ASP A 164 8.17 23.97 5.92
N SER A 165 9.16 23.24 5.40
CA SER A 165 9.04 22.42 4.20
C SER A 165 8.70 20.95 4.49
N TRP A 166 9.08 20.43 5.65
CA TRP A 166 8.97 19.02 6.04
C TRP A 166 8.12 18.85 7.29
N ALA A 167 6.82 18.68 7.08
CA ALA A 167 5.88 18.34 8.14
C ALA A 167 5.84 16.81 8.34
N VAL A 168 6.85 16.27 9.01
CA VAL A 168 7.04 14.83 9.20
C VAL A 168 6.88 14.45 10.67
N SER A 169 5.95 13.53 10.97
CA SER A 169 5.61 13.21 12.36
C SER A 169 4.78 11.93 12.50
N ASN A 170 4.81 11.31 13.68
CA ASN A 170 3.96 10.18 14.06
C ASN A 170 4.11 8.96 13.15
N ASN A 171 5.28 8.74 12.57
CA ASN A 171 5.54 7.56 11.74
C ASN A 171 6.09 6.42 12.59
N ASN A 172 5.76 5.18 12.26
CA ASN A 172 6.30 4.01 12.94
C ASN A 172 7.25 3.26 11.98
N TYR A 173 8.54 3.23 12.34
CA TYR A 173 9.60 2.64 11.54
C TYR A 173 10.01 1.30 12.10
N TYR A 174 9.68 0.22 11.40
CA TYR A 174 10.24 -1.10 11.62
C TYR A 174 11.42 -1.29 10.68
N THR A 175 12.64 -1.28 11.24
CA THR A 175 13.84 -1.39 10.41
C THR A 175 14.86 -2.40 10.91
N ARG A 176 15.74 -2.85 10.00
CA ARG A 176 16.72 -3.91 10.31
C ARG A 176 17.75 -3.43 11.32
N LYS A 177 18.18 -2.18 11.20
CA LYS A 177 19.23 -1.59 12.04
C LYS A 177 18.68 -0.38 12.78
N PHE A 178 19.18 -0.16 13.99
CA PHE A 178 18.89 1.06 14.75
C PHE A 178 19.25 2.34 13.99
N LYS A 179 20.44 2.35 13.35
CA LYS A 179 20.85 3.41 12.43
C LYS A 179 20.30 3.13 11.03
N ALA A 180 19.03 3.45 10.83
CA ALA A 180 18.27 3.10 9.62
C ALA A 180 18.16 4.23 8.60
N PHE A 181 18.35 5.48 9.02
CA PHE A 181 18.18 6.66 8.18
C PHE A 181 19.48 6.90 7.42
N ARG A 182 19.55 6.33 6.22
CA ARG A 182 20.77 6.27 5.41
C ARG A 182 20.85 7.42 4.44
N VAL A 183 21.84 8.29 4.64
CA VAL A 183 22.32 9.19 3.59
C VAL A 183 23.35 8.44 2.77
N ILE A 184 22.96 8.06 1.56
CA ILE A 184 23.74 7.17 0.69
C ILE A 184 25.14 7.76 0.46
N LYS A 185 26.17 6.93 0.67
CA LYS A 185 27.61 7.28 0.55
C LYS A 185 28.09 8.35 1.55
N THR A 186 27.31 8.66 2.57
CA THR A 186 27.68 9.67 3.58
C THR A 186 27.65 9.08 4.99
N ARG A 187 26.46 8.83 5.54
CA ARG A 187 26.29 8.40 6.94
C ARG A 187 24.91 7.79 7.17
N ASP A 188 24.82 6.87 8.13
CA ASP A 188 23.57 6.39 8.69
C ASP A 188 23.28 7.06 10.05
N PHE A 189 22.04 7.48 10.25
CA PHE A 189 21.52 8.08 11.49
C PHE A 189 20.54 7.13 12.19
N SER A 190 20.50 7.15 13.51
CA SER A 190 19.32 6.69 14.25
C SER A 190 18.17 7.69 14.11
N LEU A 191 16.95 7.26 14.44
CA LEU A 191 15.80 8.17 14.45
C LEU A 191 16.02 9.35 15.41
N ASP A 192 16.56 9.10 16.61
CA ASP A 192 16.85 10.15 17.60
C ASP A 192 17.90 11.16 17.09
N GLU A 193 18.97 10.67 16.45
CA GLU A 193 19.99 11.53 15.83
C GLU A 193 19.34 12.42 14.76
N TRP A 194 18.48 11.83 13.91
CA TRP A 194 17.76 12.54 12.86
C TRP A 194 16.79 13.60 13.40
N GLN A 195 15.97 13.25 14.39
CA GLN A 195 15.06 14.17 15.08
C GLN A 195 15.81 15.34 15.71
N LYS A 196 16.96 15.05 16.36
CA LYS A 196 17.78 16.07 17.00
C LYS A 196 18.40 17.04 15.99
N GLU A 197 18.91 16.52 14.87
CA GLU A 197 19.61 17.30 13.85
C GLU A 197 18.64 18.13 13.01
N TYR A 198 17.60 17.51 12.48
CA TYR A 198 16.72 18.13 11.49
C TYR A 198 15.42 18.70 12.07
N LYS A 199 15.13 18.45 13.35
CA LYS A 199 13.89 18.88 14.03
C LYS A 199 12.61 18.44 13.29
N THR A 200 12.67 17.28 12.64
CA THR A 200 11.55 16.59 11.98
C THR A 200 11.30 15.25 12.67
N GLU A 201 10.34 14.47 12.17
CA GLU A 201 9.98 13.15 12.73
C GLU A 201 9.43 13.22 14.16
N LEU A 202 8.71 14.30 14.50
CA LEU A 202 8.13 14.48 15.83
C LEU A 202 7.18 13.34 16.17
N HIS A 203 7.34 12.74 17.35
CA HIS A 203 6.53 11.60 17.81
C HIS A 203 6.59 10.37 16.90
N SER A 204 7.55 10.30 15.98
CA SER A 204 7.83 9.07 15.25
C SER A 204 8.60 8.11 16.15
N GLU A 205 8.39 6.81 15.93
CA GLU A 205 8.98 5.74 16.72
C GLU A 205 9.81 4.80 15.84
N TRP A 206 10.86 4.24 16.43
CA TRP A 206 11.67 3.20 15.82
C TRP A 206 11.48 1.87 16.55
N ASN A 207 11.36 0.81 15.77
CA ASN A 207 11.24 -0.57 16.21
C ASN A 207 12.13 -1.48 15.35
N PRO A 208 12.71 -2.57 15.90
CA PRO A 208 13.36 -3.58 15.09
C PRO A 208 12.33 -4.39 14.27
N LEU A 209 12.70 -4.91 13.09
CA LEU A 209 11.80 -5.68 12.21
C LEU A 209 11.07 -6.83 12.93
N LYS A 210 11.74 -7.54 13.85
CA LYS A 210 11.17 -8.65 14.62
C LYS A 210 9.97 -8.25 15.50
N ASN A 211 9.82 -6.96 15.79
CA ASN A 211 8.70 -6.42 16.56
C ASN A 211 7.51 -6.06 15.66
N PHE A 212 7.64 -6.17 14.33
CA PHE A 212 6.54 -5.94 13.42
C PHE A 212 5.49 -7.04 13.60
N LYS A 213 4.36 -6.67 14.20
CA LYS A 213 3.21 -7.53 14.39
C LYS A 213 1.98 -6.86 13.82
N MET A 214 1.36 -7.48 12.83
CA MET A 214 0.12 -7.01 12.24
C MET A 214 -0.75 -8.21 11.90
N ASN A 215 -2.00 -8.18 12.36
CA ASN A 215 -3.05 -9.12 12.00
C ASN A 215 -4.31 -8.29 11.75
N LYS A 216 -4.58 -7.97 10.48
CA LYS A 216 -5.65 -7.03 10.12
C LYS A 216 -6.17 -7.26 8.71
N ALA A 217 -7.48 -7.09 8.54
CA ALA A 217 -8.08 -6.78 7.25
C ALA A 217 -7.70 -5.34 6.85
N LEU A 218 -6.82 -5.22 5.86
CA LEU A 218 -6.29 -3.94 5.40
C LEU A 218 -7.29 -3.18 4.53
N TYR A 219 -8.15 -3.92 3.84
CA TYR A 219 -9.12 -3.39 2.89
C TYR A 219 -10.34 -4.31 2.87
N ILE A 220 -11.54 -3.72 2.90
CA ILE A 220 -12.82 -4.38 2.70
C ILE A 220 -13.68 -3.37 1.97
N GLU A 221 -13.92 -3.57 0.69
CA GLU A 221 -14.77 -2.69 -0.11
C GLU A 221 -15.76 -3.53 -0.90
N LYS A 222 -16.98 -3.03 -1.00
CA LYS A 222 -18.00 -3.67 -1.83
C LYS A 222 -17.65 -3.46 -3.30
N SER A 223 -17.71 -4.52 -4.11
CA SER A 223 -17.43 -4.39 -5.54
C SER A 223 -18.45 -3.46 -6.21
N PRO A 224 -18.00 -2.52 -7.06
CA PRO A 224 -18.91 -1.68 -7.83
C PRO A 224 -19.68 -2.45 -8.90
N ASP A 225 -19.12 -3.56 -9.39
CA ASP A 225 -19.66 -4.34 -10.49
C ASP A 225 -20.59 -5.46 -10.00
N ASN A 226 -20.40 -5.95 -8.77
CA ASN A 226 -21.23 -6.97 -8.17
C ASN A 226 -21.62 -6.61 -6.72
N PRO A 227 -22.88 -6.27 -6.44
CA PRO A 227 -23.32 -5.86 -5.11
C PRO A 227 -23.35 -7.01 -4.08
N LYS A 228 -23.00 -8.23 -4.48
CA LYS A 228 -22.87 -9.40 -3.61
C LYS A 228 -21.41 -9.77 -3.36
N SER A 229 -20.46 -9.04 -3.92
CA SER A 229 -19.05 -9.31 -3.73
C SER A 229 -18.33 -8.19 -3.00
N TYR A 230 -17.28 -8.60 -2.29
CA TYR A 230 -16.39 -7.72 -1.55
C TYR A 230 -14.96 -8.02 -1.94
N GLU A 231 -14.23 -6.97 -2.23
CA GLU A 231 -12.79 -6.96 -2.45
C GLU A 231 -12.07 -6.80 -1.11
N ILE A 232 -11.11 -7.68 -0.84
CA ILE A 232 -10.48 -7.79 0.47
C ILE A 232 -8.97 -7.90 0.33
N ALA A 233 -8.24 -7.20 1.20
CA ALA A 233 -6.83 -7.46 1.45
C ALA A 233 -6.61 -7.77 2.93
N VAL A 234 -5.82 -8.80 3.21
CA VAL A 234 -5.47 -9.22 4.57
C VAL A 234 -3.96 -9.29 4.74
N LEU A 235 -3.48 -8.93 5.93
CA LEU A 235 -2.08 -9.10 6.32
C LEU A 235 -2.01 -9.72 7.72
N ASN A 236 -1.25 -10.81 7.80
CA ASN A 236 -0.86 -11.45 9.04
C ASN A 236 0.64 -11.72 9.05
N SER A 237 1.40 -10.95 9.82
CA SER A 237 2.86 -11.10 9.90
C SER A 237 3.33 -12.45 10.47
N GLU A 238 2.45 -13.20 11.12
CA GLU A 238 2.73 -14.53 11.70
C GLU A 238 2.16 -15.68 10.84
N ALA A 239 1.72 -15.40 9.59
CA ALA A 239 1.13 -16.38 8.67
C ALA A 239 -0.08 -17.15 9.24
N LYS A 240 -0.80 -16.52 10.17
CA LYS A 240 -2.06 -17.01 10.75
C LYS A 240 -3.26 -16.39 10.03
N SER A 241 -4.44 -16.92 10.32
CA SER A 241 -5.67 -16.36 9.79
C SER A 241 -5.98 -14.96 10.33
N VAL A 242 -6.72 -14.21 9.54
CA VAL A 242 -7.23 -12.87 9.81
C VAL A 242 -8.74 -12.94 9.88
N GLN A 243 -9.33 -12.37 10.94
CA GLN A 243 -10.79 -12.23 11.03
C GLN A 243 -11.24 -11.01 10.23
N VAL A 244 -12.17 -11.22 9.31
CA VAL A 244 -12.77 -10.16 8.48
C VAL A 244 -14.23 -9.98 8.88
N ASP A 245 -14.59 -8.76 9.27
CA ASP A 245 -15.87 -8.43 9.85
C ASP A 245 -16.85 -7.88 8.80
N PHE A 246 -18.00 -8.53 8.65
CA PHE A 246 -19.09 -8.15 7.76
C PHE A 246 -20.33 -7.66 8.52
N THR A 247 -20.23 -7.31 9.81
CA THR A 247 -21.39 -6.89 10.62
C THR A 247 -22.12 -5.68 10.02
N SER A 248 -21.40 -4.73 9.43
CA SER A 248 -21.97 -3.52 8.80
C SER A 248 -22.45 -3.72 7.36
N SER A 249 -22.28 -4.91 6.78
CA SER A 249 -22.54 -5.18 5.36
C SER A 249 -24.02 -5.43 5.03
N GLY A 250 -24.86 -5.67 6.05
CA GLY A 250 -26.27 -6.04 5.87
C GLY A 250 -26.50 -7.48 5.36
N ILE A 251 -25.46 -8.32 5.29
CA ILE A 251 -25.57 -9.71 4.85
C ILE A 251 -26.22 -10.57 5.94
N GLU A 252 -27.18 -11.41 5.58
CA GLU A 252 -27.89 -12.30 6.50
C GLU A 252 -27.00 -13.44 7.01
N GLU A 253 -27.30 -13.95 8.21
CA GLU A 253 -26.56 -15.09 8.75
C GLU A 253 -26.99 -16.32 7.97
N ASN A 254 -26.17 -17.37 7.98
CA ASN A 254 -26.41 -18.57 7.19
C ASN A 254 -26.34 -18.33 5.67
N THR A 255 -25.89 -17.16 5.21
CA THR A 255 -25.61 -16.91 3.78
C THR A 255 -24.34 -17.65 3.38
N ASN A 256 -24.41 -18.45 2.30
CA ASN A 256 -23.23 -19.10 1.75
C ASN A 256 -22.28 -18.06 1.15
N TYR A 257 -20.98 -18.31 1.27
CA TYR A 257 -19.97 -17.49 0.62
C TYR A 257 -18.89 -18.35 -0.04
N LYS A 258 -18.22 -17.75 -1.03
CA LYS A 258 -17.02 -18.25 -1.68
C LYS A 258 -15.92 -17.22 -1.51
N ILE A 259 -14.71 -17.67 -1.19
CA ILE A 259 -13.50 -16.86 -1.23
C ILE A 259 -12.78 -17.24 -2.52
N LEU A 260 -12.61 -16.27 -3.40
CA LEU A 260 -11.99 -16.43 -4.70
C LEU A 260 -10.63 -15.75 -4.71
N ASP A 261 -9.69 -16.38 -5.40
CA ASP A 261 -8.45 -15.71 -5.79
C ASP A 261 -8.76 -14.53 -6.72
N LEU A 262 -8.14 -13.38 -6.46
CA LEU A 262 -8.41 -12.17 -7.25
C LEU A 262 -7.88 -12.31 -8.69
N ALA A 263 -6.73 -12.95 -8.90
CA ALA A 263 -6.11 -13.05 -10.22
C ALA A 263 -6.70 -14.17 -11.08
N SER A 264 -6.88 -15.37 -10.52
CA SER A 264 -7.38 -16.52 -11.28
C SER A 264 -8.90 -16.68 -11.26
N GLY A 265 -9.57 -16.13 -10.24
CA GLY A 265 -10.99 -16.38 -10.00
C GLY A 265 -11.28 -17.78 -9.42
N ASP A 266 -10.25 -18.55 -9.08
CA ASP A 266 -10.43 -19.88 -8.50
C ASP A 266 -11.03 -19.78 -7.09
N ILE A 267 -11.92 -20.71 -6.76
CA ILE A 267 -12.45 -20.83 -5.40
C ILE A 267 -11.36 -21.42 -4.51
N ILE A 268 -10.92 -20.63 -3.53
CA ILE A 268 -9.93 -21.04 -2.53
C ILE A 268 -10.63 -21.73 -1.37
N GLU A 269 -11.76 -21.17 -0.93
CA GLU A 269 -12.53 -21.68 0.19
C GLU A 269 -14.01 -21.35 -0.01
N SER A 270 -14.87 -22.13 0.63
CA SER A 270 -16.31 -21.85 0.69
C SER A 270 -16.82 -22.14 2.08
N GLY A 271 -17.85 -21.41 2.49
CA GLY A 271 -18.42 -21.59 3.80
C GLY A 271 -19.77 -20.91 3.93
N GLN A 272 -20.20 -20.79 5.18
CA GLN A 272 -21.47 -20.18 5.52
C GLN A 272 -21.24 -19.14 6.60
N LEU A 273 -21.80 -17.94 6.40
CA LEU A 273 -21.61 -16.80 7.29
C LEU A 273 -22.26 -17.09 8.64
N LYS A 274 -21.43 -17.20 9.68
CA LYS A 274 -21.88 -17.46 11.06
C LYS A 274 -22.62 -16.24 11.65
N SER A 275 -23.27 -16.44 12.78
CA SER A 275 -24.03 -15.38 13.49
C SER A 275 -23.18 -14.18 13.90
N ASN A 276 -21.87 -14.38 14.16
CA ASN A 276 -20.92 -13.31 14.46
C ASN A 276 -20.49 -12.51 13.22
N LYS A 277 -20.95 -12.86 12.01
CA LYS A 277 -20.66 -12.17 10.74
C LYS A 277 -19.17 -12.03 10.41
N GLN A 278 -18.34 -12.90 10.97
CA GLN A 278 -16.91 -12.90 10.71
C GLN A 278 -16.53 -14.08 9.83
N ILE A 279 -15.64 -13.81 8.88
CA ILE A 279 -15.01 -14.81 8.03
C ILE A 279 -13.52 -14.85 8.39
N GLU A 280 -13.03 -16.05 8.67
CA GLU A 280 -11.63 -16.29 8.90
C GLU A 280 -10.94 -16.51 7.55
N ILE A 281 -9.94 -15.68 7.23
CA ILE A 281 -9.19 -15.76 5.98
C ILE A 281 -7.73 -16.03 6.30
N LYS A 282 -7.20 -17.14 5.80
CA LYS A 282 -5.76 -17.40 5.87
C LYS A 282 -5.06 -16.77 4.67
N PRO A 283 -4.10 -15.84 4.87
CA PRO A 283 -3.25 -15.39 3.77
C PRO A 283 -2.52 -16.60 3.16
N GLY A 284 -2.39 -16.61 1.84
CA GLY A 284 -1.83 -17.73 1.09
C GLY A 284 -0.91 -17.24 -0.01
N ASN A 285 -0.29 -18.18 -0.73
CA ASN A 285 0.61 -17.89 -1.85
C ASN A 285 -0.15 -17.63 -3.17
N HIS A 286 -1.37 -17.12 -3.09
CA HIS A 286 -2.19 -16.78 -4.24
C HIS A 286 -1.80 -15.39 -4.76
N ASN A 287 -1.97 -15.10 -6.06
CA ASN A 287 -1.47 -13.85 -6.68
C ASN A 287 0.05 -13.65 -6.52
N ASP A 288 0.81 -14.74 -6.42
CA ASP A 288 2.26 -14.75 -6.15
C ASP A 288 2.65 -14.01 -4.85
N THR A 289 1.77 -13.93 -3.86
CA THR A 289 2.10 -13.30 -2.57
C THR A 289 2.83 -14.26 -1.63
N ALA A 290 3.48 -13.70 -0.60
CA ALA A 290 4.00 -14.50 0.51
C ALA A 290 2.85 -14.90 1.47
N LEU A 291 3.08 -15.93 2.29
CA LEU A 291 2.08 -16.54 3.19
C LEU A 291 1.54 -15.63 4.30
N ASN A 292 2.00 -14.38 4.35
CA ASN A 292 1.59 -13.35 5.29
C ASN A 292 0.61 -12.34 4.69
N PHE A 293 0.43 -12.29 3.37
CA PHE A 293 -0.38 -11.30 2.67
C PHE A 293 -1.26 -11.97 1.62
N GLY A 294 -2.51 -11.53 1.49
CA GLY A 294 -3.44 -12.08 0.50
C GLY A 294 -4.48 -11.06 0.08
N VAL A 295 -4.91 -11.16 -1.18
CA VAL A 295 -6.02 -10.39 -1.76
C VAL A 295 -7.04 -11.34 -2.34
N TYR A 296 -8.32 -11.04 -2.12
CA TYR A 296 -9.41 -11.96 -2.42
C TYR A 296 -10.66 -11.22 -2.85
N THR A 297 -11.52 -11.93 -3.57
CA THR A 297 -12.93 -11.56 -3.69
C THR A 297 -13.74 -12.50 -2.82
N ILE A 298 -14.64 -11.98 -1.98
CA ILE A 298 -15.65 -12.79 -1.32
C ILE A 298 -16.99 -12.55 -2.00
N GLU A 299 -17.58 -13.61 -2.51
CA GLU A 299 -18.92 -13.59 -3.10
C GLU A 299 -19.93 -14.25 -2.17
N PHE A 300 -21.02 -13.54 -1.89
CA PHE A 300 -22.14 -14.06 -1.11
C PHE A 300 -23.24 -14.55 -2.06
N GLU A 301 -23.72 -15.77 -1.84
CA GLU A 301 -24.82 -16.32 -2.61
C GLU A 301 -26.14 -15.68 -2.18
N GLU A 302 -27.12 -15.63 -3.08
CA GLU A 302 -28.48 -15.33 -2.63
C GLU A 302 -28.92 -16.44 -1.68
N VAL A 303 -29.43 -16.05 -0.51
CA VAL A 303 -30.24 -16.96 0.30
C VAL A 303 -31.37 -17.39 -0.61
N SER A 304 -31.27 -18.58 -1.19
CA SER A 304 -32.38 -19.12 -1.97
C SER A 304 -33.55 -19.12 -1.00
N LYS A 305 -34.56 -18.27 -1.26
CA LYS A 305 -35.82 -18.36 -0.53
C LYS A 305 -36.17 -19.82 -0.62
N LYS A 306 -36.11 -20.55 0.52
CA LYS A 306 -36.36 -21.99 0.57
C LYS A 306 -37.49 -22.23 -0.41
N ARG A 307 -37.23 -23.00 -1.48
CA ARG A 307 -38.31 -23.42 -2.36
C ARG A 307 -39.34 -23.99 -1.40
N LYS A 308 -40.46 -23.28 -1.23
CA LYS A 308 -41.52 -23.70 -0.31
C LYS A 308 -41.69 -25.19 -0.55
N SER A 309 -41.60 -25.99 0.52
CA SER A 309 -41.75 -27.43 0.38
C SER A 309 -43.05 -27.71 -0.38
N LEU A 310 -43.16 -28.86 -1.07
CA LEU A 310 -44.40 -29.19 -1.80
C LEU A 310 -45.63 -28.99 -0.90
N PHE A 311 -45.48 -29.28 0.40
CA PHE A 311 -46.45 -29.05 1.45
C PHE A 311 -46.75 -27.57 1.72
N GLU A 312 -45.74 -26.71 1.87
CA GLU A 312 -45.92 -25.26 2.04
C GLU A 312 -46.50 -24.57 0.78
N ARG A 313 -46.28 -25.15 -0.40
CA ARG A 313 -46.90 -24.68 -1.67
C ARG A 313 -48.36 -25.12 -1.80
N LEU A 314 -48.70 -26.33 -1.34
CA LEU A 314 -50.06 -26.88 -1.42
C LEU A 314 -50.97 -26.40 -0.29
N PHE A 315 -50.43 -26.17 0.91
CA PHE A 315 -51.21 -25.89 2.12
C PHE A 315 -50.92 -24.54 2.76
N GLY A 316 -50.06 -23.71 2.16
CA GLY A 316 -49.73 -22.36 2.68
C GLY A 316 -50.89 -21.35 2.66
N TRP A 317 -52.08 -21.75 2.22
CA TRP A 317 -53.33 -20.97 2.30
C TRP A 317 -54.27 -21.41 3.44
N ILE A 318 -53.94 -22.51 4.14
CA ILE A 318 -54.74 -23.11 5.23
C ILE A 318 -54.23 -22.64 6.61
N PHE A 319 -53.10 -21.95 6.64
CA PHE A 319 -52.53 -21.26 7.79
C PHE A 319 -52.16 -19.83 7.39
#